data_AF-A0A1V4Y424-F1
#
_entry.id   AF-A0A1V4Y424-F1
#
_cell.length_a   1.000
_cell.length_b   1.000
_cell.length_c   1.000
_cell.angle_alpha   90.00
_cell.angle_beta   90.00
_cell.angle_gamma   90.00
#
_symmetry.space_group_name_H-M   'P 1'
#
loop_
_entity.id
_entity.type
_entity.pdbx_description
1 polymer ?
#
loop_
_entity_poly.entity_id
_entity_poly.type
_entity_poly.pdbx_seq_one_letter_code
_entity_poly.pdbx_strand_id
1 'polypeptide(L)'
;MKLYEKFNDKQMSAMFNKLVGVIKRQGVDALVTSSKEILPVDLRETAFAVASDLTLADGVLAKGEKDILTKIQESLGVPEDKAANIIEVMLIKNRG
;
A
#
# COMPACT_ATOMS: atom_id res chain seq x y z
N MET A 1 -8.32 -9.86 8.33
CA MET A 1 -8.21 -10.03 6.87
C MET A 1 -8.26 -11.52 6.53
N LYS A 2 -9.27 -11.98 5.77
CA LYS A 2 -9.42 -13.41 5.41
C LYS A 2 -8.21 -14.00 4.68
N LEU A 3 -7.43 -13.15 4.00
CA LEU A 3 -6.24 -13.54 3.23
C LEU A 3 -5.15 -14.23 4.09
N TYR A 4 -5.02 -13.83 5.36
CA TYR A 4 -3.98 -14.32 6.27
C TYR A 4 -4.53 -15.27 7.35
N GLU A 5 -5.79 -15.69 7.26
CA GLU A 5 -6.45 -16.49 8.30
C GLU A 5 -5.77 -17.84 8.57
N LYS A 6 -5.06 -18.39 7.58
CA LYS A 6 -4.31 -19.64 7.69
C LYS A 6 -2.85 -19.46 8.09
N PHE A 7 -2.38 -18.23 8.25
CA PHE A 7 -1.00 -17.95 8.62
C PHE A 7 -0.87 -17.96 10.15
N ASN A 8 0.04 -18.77 10.68
CA ASN A 8 0.45 -18.65 12.07
C ASN A 8 1.54 -17.57 12.25
N ASP A 9 1.83 -17.22 13.50
CA ASP A 9 2.78 -16.16 13.85
C ASP A 9 4.18 -16.37 13.25
N LYS A 10 4.62 -17.62 13.15
CA LYS A 10 5.92 -17.97 12.55
C LYS A 10 5.92 -17.73 11.05
N GLN A 11 4.84 -18.09 10.35
CA GLN A 11 4.68 -17.85 8.92
C GLN A 11 4.58 -16.35 8.62
N MET A 12 3.84 -15.59 9.44
CA MET A 12 3.77 -14.13 9.34
C MET A 12 5.15 -13.50 9.55
N SER A 13 5.86 -13.89 10.60
CA SER A 13 7.20 -13.38 10.90
C SER A 13 8.20 -13.67 9.78
N ALA A 14 8.16 -14.88 9.22
CA ALA A 14 9.01 -15.26 8.09
C ALA A 14 8.70 -14.43 6.84
N MET A 15 7.43 -14.15 6.57
CA MET A 15 7.02 -13.27 5.48
C MET A 15 7.56 -11.86 5.66
N PHE A 16 7.37 -11.24 6.84
CA PHE A 16 7.90 -9.90 7.14
C PHE A 16 9.42 -9.84 7.01
N ASN A 17 10.13 -10.83 7.55
CA ASN A 17 11.58 -10.89 7.44
C ASN A 17 12.05 -10.95 5.98
N LYS A 18 11.34 -11.68 5.11
CA LYS A 18 11.62 -11.71 3.68
C LYS A 18 11.41 -10.33 3.04
N LEU A 19 10.28 -9.67 3.31
CA LEU A 19 9.97 -8.34 2.77
C LEU A 19 11.00 -7.29 3.21
N VAL A 20 11.33 -7.26 4.51
CA VAL A 20 12.37 -6.37 5.06
C VAL A 20 13.74 -6.69 4.45
N GLY A 21 14.04 -7.97 4.23
CA GLY A 21 15.26 -8.39 3.56
C GLY A 21 15.38 -7.87 2.13
N VAL A 22 14.27 -7.79 1.39
CA VAL A 22 14.24 -7.19 0.04
C VAL A 22 14.51 -5.68 0.15
N ILE A 23 13.81 -4.98 1.04
CA ILE A 23 13.99 -3.53 1.25
C ILE A 23 15.44 -3.20 1.59
N LYS A 24 16.06 -3.94 2.51
CA LYS A 24 17.45 -3.70 2.93
C LYS A 24 18.47 -3.90 1.81
N ARG A 25 18.20 -4.79 0.86
CA ARG A 25 19.15 -5.12 -0.22
C ARG A 25 18.92 -4.32 -1.50
N GLN A 26 17.68 -3.97 -1.80
CA GLN A 26 17.27 -3.47 -3.12
C GLN A 26 16.47 -2.17 -3.04
N GLY A 27 16.14 -1.71 -1.83
CA GLY A 27 15.30 -0.54 -1.62
C GLY A 27 13.80 -0.85 -1.69
N VAL A 28 12.99 0.16 -1.36
CA VAL A 28 11.53 0.07 -1.33
C VAL A 28 10.96 -0.06 -2.75
N ASP A 29 11.54 0.66 -3.71
CA ASP A 29 11.06 0.68 -5.10
C ASP A 29 11.12 -0.71 -5.75
N ALA A 30 12.17 -1.48 -5.44
CA ALA A 30 12.32 -2.86 -5.90
C ALA A 30 11.21 -3.77 -5.35
N LEU A 31 10.84 -3.60 -4.07
CA LEU A 31 9.75 -4.37 -3.47
C LEU A 31 8.41 -4.04 -4.15
N VAL A 32 8.11 -2.76 -4.33
CA VAL A 32 6.86 -2.29 -4.95
C VAL A 32 6.74 -2.78 -6.39
N THR A 33 7.82 -2.68 -7.18
CA THR A 33 7.86 -3.17 -8.56
C THR A 33 7.60 -4.67 -8.63
N SER A 34 8.29 -5.45 -7.79
CA SER A 34 8.10 -6.91 -7.72
C SER A 34 6.66 -7.28 -7.32
N SER A 35 6.06 -6.52 -6.40
CA SER A 35 4.68 -6.75 -5.98
C SER A 35 3.67 -6.45 -7.09
N LYS A 36 3.89 -5.39 -7.88
CA LYS A 36 3.01 -5.01 -9.00
C LYS A 36 2.88 -6.10 -10.05
N GLU A 37 3.97 -6.81 -10.35
CA GLU A 37 3.99 -7.87 -11.38
C GLU A 37 3.10 -9.06 -11.01
N ILE A 38 2.97 -9.33 -9.72
CA ILE A 38 2.23 -10.49 -9.19
C ILE A 38 0.81 -10.09 -8.76
N LEU A 39 0.59 -8.80 -8.44
CA LEU A 39 -0.70 -8.29 -7.99
C LEU A 39 -1.72 -8.25 -9.15
N PRO A 40 -2.85 -8.97 -9.03
CA PRO A 40 -3.95 -8.89 -9.98
C PRO A 40 -4.43 -7.46 -10.20
N VAL A 41 -4.79 -7.12 -11.43
CA VAL A 41 -5.13 -5.74 -11.83
C VAL A 41 -6.33 -5.20 -11.05
N ASP A 42 -7.32 -6.05 -10.81
CA ASP A 42 -8.53 -5.77 -10.02
C ASP A 42 -8.22 -5.46 -8.55
N LEU A 43 -7.07 -5.91 -8.03
CA LEU A 43 -6.65 -5.65 -6.65
C LEU A 43 -5.77 -4.40 -6.50
N ARG A 44 -5.39 -3.72 -7.59
CA ARG A 44 -4.51 -2.53 -7.52
C ARG A 44 -5.16 -1.36 -6.80
N GLU A 45 -6.43 -1.09 -7.09
CA GLU A 45 -7.21 -0.07 -6.38
C GLU A 45 -7.36 -0.42 -4.90
N THR A 46 -7.57 -1.71 -4.58
CA THR A 46 -7.66 -2.18 -3.20
C THR A 46 -6.33 -2.00 -2.46
N ALA A 47 -5.21 -2.35 -3.08
CA ALA A 47 -3.88 -2.16 -2.51
C ALA A 47 -3.58 -0.66 -2.28
N PHE A 48 -3.96 0.20 -3.22
CA PHE A 48 -3.82 1.64 -3.07
C PHE A 48 -4.69 2.20 -1.94
N ALA A 49 -5.92 1.71 -1.79
CA ALA A 49 -6.80 2.10 -0.68
C ALA A 49 -6.21 1.71 0.68
N VAL A 50 -5.64 0.50 0.81
CA VAL A 50 -4.96 0.06 2.04
C VAL A 50 -3.72 0.91 2.33
N ALA A 51 -2.93 1.25 1.31
CA ALA A 51 -1.77 2.13 1.47
C ALA A 51 -2.19 3.54 1.90
N SER A 52 -3.26 4.08 1.29
CA SER A 52 -3.82 5.39 1.63
C SER A 52 -4.37 5.42 3.05
N ASP A 53 -5.05 4.36 3.48
CA ASP A 53 -5.55 4.20 4.84
C ASP A 53 -4.42 4.28 5.88
N LEU A 54 -3.34 3.52 5.66
CA LEU A 54 -2.20 3.50 6.56
C LEU A 54 -1.43 4.83 6.57
N THR A 55 -1.35 5.49 5.42
CA THR A 55 -0.60 6.74 5.26
C THR A 55 -1.36 7.92 5.86
N LEU A 56 -2.69 7.96 5.72
CA LEU A 56 -3.54 9.08 6.14
C LEU A 56 -4.22 8.81 7.48
N ALA A 57 -3.61 7.99 8.35
CA ALA A 57 -4.21 7.54 9.59
C ALA A 57 -4.52 8.69 10.58
N ASP A 58 -3.83 9.82 10.45
CA ASP A 58 -4.05 11.04 11.22
C ASP A 58 -5.11 11.99 10.59
N GLY A 59 -5.65 11.63 9.43
CA GLY A 59 -6.66 12.39 8.70
C GLY A 59 -6.12 13.64 7.98
N VAL A 60 -4.80 13.82 7.90
CA VAL A 60 -4.15 14.93 7.22
C VAL A 60 -3.40 14.41 6.00
N LEU A 61 -3.31 15.22 4.93
CA LEU A 61 -2.48 14.93 3.77
C LEU A 61 -1.31 15.92 3.75
N ALA A 62 -0.24 15.59 4.48
CA ALA A 62 0.99 16.36 4.45
C ALA A 62 1.74 16.16 3.11
N LYS A 63 2.66 17.07 2.80
CA LYS A 63 3.43 17.02 1.55
C LYS A 63 4.18 15.69 1.38
N GLY A 64 4.83 15.20 2.44
CA GLY A 64 5.57 13.93 2.39
C GLY A 64 4.68 12.71 2.14
N GLU A 65 3.47 12.70 2.72
CA GLU A 65 2.48 11.64 2.51
C GLU A 65 1.93 11.66 1.09
N LYS A 66 1.66 12.85 0.57
CA LYS A 66 1.27 13.04 -0.83
C LYS A 66 2.33 12.49 -1.77
N ASP A 67 3.61 12.81 -1.54
CA ASP A 67 4.71 12.31 -2.38
C ASP A 67 4.81 10.77 -2.35
N ILE A 68 4.56 10.14 -1.20
CA ILE A 68 4.51 8.68 -1.07
C ILE A 68 3.32 8.09 -1.83
N LEU A 69 2.12 8.64 -1.64
CA LEU A 69 0.91 8.14 -2.30
C LEU A 69 0.98 8.30 -3.81
N THR A 70 1.52 9.41 -4.33
CA THR A 70 1.75 9.58 -5.77
C THR A 70 2.67 8.48 -6.30
N LYS A 71 3.79 8.20 -5.64
CA LYS A 71 4.70 7.12 -6.05
C LYS A 71 4.02 5.75 -6.07
N ILE A 72 3.20 5.46 -5.07
CA ILE A 72 2.46 4.19 -4.99
C ILE A 72 1.39 4.12 -6.09
N GLN A 73 0.67 5.21 -6.34
CA GLN A 73 -0.34 5.32 -7.40
C GLN A 73 0.27 5.07 -8.78
N GLU A 74 1.36 5.76 -9.11
CA GLU A 74 2.10 5.58 -10.37
C GLU A 74 2.65 4.15 -10.49
N SER A 75 3.22 3.62 -9.41
CA SER A 75 3.77 2.27 -9.38
C SER A 75 2.69 1.23 -9.62
N LEU A 76 1.52 1.35 -9.01
CA LEU A 76 0.40 0.42 -9.21
C LEU A 76 -0.30 0.66 -10.57
N GLY A 77 -0.15 1.84 -11.17
CA GLY A 77 -0.85 2.23 -12.39
C GLY A 77 -2.34 2.45 -12.14
N VAL A 78 -2.68 3.00 -10.98
CA VAL A 78 -4.07 3.38 -10.65
C VAL A 78 -4.38 4.70 -11.36
N PRO A 79 -5.52 4.83 -12.05
CA PRO A 79 -5.92 6.10 -12.67
C PRO A 79 -5.98 7.25 -11.65
N GLU A 80 -5.59 8.45 -12.08
CA GLU A 80 -5.50 9.63 -11.18
C GLU A 80 -6.86 10.00 -10.57
N ASP A 81 -7.94 9.92 -11.35
CA ASP A 81 -9.32 10.16 -10.90
C ASP A 81 -9.75 9.15 -9.82
N LYS A 82 -9.37 7.88 -9.98
CA LYS A 82 -9.63 6.83 -8.99
C LYS A 82 -8.82 7.05 -7.71
N ALA A 83 -7.56 7.40 -7.85
CA ALA A 83 -6.69 7.67 -6.71
C ALA A 83 -7.20 8.87 -5.88
N ALA A 84 -7.62 9.95 -6.54
CA ALA A 84 -8.23 11.10 -5.88
C ALA A 84 -9.49 10.72 -5.08
N ASN A 85 -10.40 9.96 -5.69
CA ASN A 85 -11.60 9.47 -5.01
C ASN A 85 -11.26 8.60 -3.79
N ILE A 86 -10.29 7.70 -3.91
CA ILE A 86 -9.86 6.84 -2.80
C ILE A 86 -9.28 7.67 -1.65
N ILE A 87 -8.41 8.64 -1.95
CA ILE A 87 -7.84 9.55 -0.95
C ILE A 87 -8.93 10.33 -0.23
N GLU A 88 -9.89 10.90 -0.96
CA GLU A 88 -11.01 11.64 -0.37
C GLU A 88 -11.81 10.77 0.60
N VAL A 89 -12.16 9.55 0.18
CA VAL A 89 -12.89 8.60 1.04
C VAL A 89 -12.07 8.23 2.27
N MET A 90 -10.75 8.02 2.16
CA MET A 90 -9.88 7.72 3.31
C MET A 90 -9.77 8.90 4.28
N LEU A 91 -9.67 10.14 3.77
CA LEU A 91 -9.68 11.34 4.62
C LEU A 91 -10.99 11.49 5.39
N ILE A 92 -12.12 11.12 4.80
CA ILE A 92 -13.41 11.09 5.51
C ILE A 92 -13.40 9.98 6.56
N LYS A 93 -13.03 8.76 6.17
CA LYS A 93 -13.03 7.57 7.06
C LYS A 93 -12.13 7.75 8.28
N ASN A 94 -10.98 8.42 8.11
CA ASN A 94 -9.97 8.53 9.17
C ASN A 94 -10.20 9.72 10.12
N ARG A 95 -11.27 10.50 9.94
CA ARG A 95 -11.68 11.57 10.89
C ARG A 95 -12.36 11.05 12.15
N GLY A 96 -12.84 9.81 12.15
CA GLY A 96 -13.59 9.19 13.26
C GLY A 96 -14.88 8.51 12.82
#